data_AF-A0A1G6B553-F1
#
_entry.id   AF-A0A1G6B553-F1
#
_cell.length_a   1.000
_cell.length_b   1.000
_cell.length_c   1.000
_cell.angle_alpha   90.00
_cell.angle_beta   90.00
_cell.angle_gamma   90.00
#
_symmetry.space_group_name_H-M   'P 1'
#
loop_
_entity.id
_entity.type
_entity.pdbx_description
1 polymer ?
#
loop_
_entity_poly.entity_id
_entity_poly.type
_entity_poly.pdbx_seq_one_letter_code
_entity_poly.pdbx_strand_id
1 'polypeptide(L)'
;MNIKRTQLTLQRISRIAILSALCVVFRYAFATLPNIQPITAIFLIVSIIFGIGDSLLIMAVTMLVSSFLLGFGPWVFFQILSFAVVLCLWRFLLYPLTKILKFDKIKTVTLQAFLAGMMGIIYGLVIDSCYAFLYNMPWWSYVLAGASFNLAHALSTLLFYPLLLPILRRFSDEKVV
;
A
#
# COMPACT_ATOMS: atom_id res chain seq x y z
N MET A 1 -6.83 12.71 -33.55
CA MET A 1 -6.77 12.03 -32.24
C MET A 1 -5.35 11.48 -32.05
N ASN A 2 -4.63 11.92 -31.01
CA ASN A 2 -3.15 11.92 -30.96
C ASN A 2 -2.57 10.55 -30.55
N ILE A 3 -2.02 9.78 -31.51
CA ILE A 3 -1.51 8.40 -31.35
C ILE A 3 -0.51 8.28 -30.18
N LYS A 4 0.33 9.29 -29.96
CA LYS A 4 1.32 9.31 -28.88
C LYS A 4 0.66 9.36 -27.49
N ARG A 5 -0.49 10.04 -27.37
CA ARG A 5 -1.29 10.10 -26.14
C ARG A 5 -1.96 8.75 -25.85
N THR A 6 -2.42 8.06 -26.89
CA THR A 6 -3.01 6.71 -26.76
C THR A 6 -1.97 5.68 -26.31
N GLN A 7 -0.75 5.70 -26.85
CA GLN A 7 0.31 4.77 -26.43
C GLN A 7 0.77 4.99 -24.99
N LEU A 8 0.97 6.24 -24.56
CA LEU A 8 1.28 6.55 -23.14
C LEU A 8 0.15 6.10 -22.20
N THR A 9 -1.09 6.11 -22.68
CA THR A 9 -2.26 5.65 -21.90
C THR A 9 -2.28 4.11 -21.79
N LEU A 10 -1.97 3.39 -22.87
CA LEU A 10 -1.89 1.92 -22.87
C LEU A 10 -0.77 1.39 -21.98
N GLN A 11 0.42 2.00 -22.04
CA GLN A 11 1.54 1.64 -21.17
C GLN A 11 1.21 1.89 -19.69
N ARG A 12 0.50 2.98 -19.38
CA ARG A 12 0.06 3.28 -18.02
C ARG A 12 -0.95 2.25 -17.51
N ILE A 13 -1.97 1.90 -18.31
CA ILE A 13 -2.99 0.92 -17.93
C ILE A 13 -2.37 -0.47 -17.74
N SER A 14 -1.51 -0.91 -18.67
CA SER A 14 -0.82 -2.20 -18.57
C SER A 14 0.07 -2.28 -17.33
N ARG A 15 0.82 -1.22 -17.00
CA ARG A 15 1.60 -1.14 -15.77
C ARG A 15 0.72 -1.25 -14.52
N ILE A 16 -0.39 -0.52 -14.47
CA ILE A 16 -1.36 -0.60 -13.37
C ILE A 16 -1.88 -2.04 -13.25
N ALA A 17 -2.24 -2.68 -14.36
CA ALA A 17 -2.74 -4.05 -14.38
C ALA A 17 -1.70 -5.06 -13.87
N ILE A 18 -0.45 -4.99 -14.36
CA ILE A 18 0.63 -5.91 -13.96
C ILE A 18 0.99 -5.73 -12.48
N LEU A 19 1.13 -4.49 -12.00
CA LEU A 19 1.41 -4.21 -10.59
C LEU A 19 0.25 -4.64 -9.68
N SER A 20 -0.99 -4.45 -10.12
CA SER A 20 -2.16 -4.93 -9.38
C SER A 20 -2.19 -6.45 -9.31
N ALA A 21 -1.95 -7.14 -10.43
CA ALA A 21 -1.87 -8.59 -10.47
C ALA A 21 -0.77 -9.14 -9.55
N LEU A 22 0.41 -8.50 -9.53
CA LEU A 22 1.49 -8.84 -8.61
C LEU A 22 1.05 -8.71 -7.15
N CYS A 23 0.40 -7.59 -6.78
CA CYS A 23 -0.10 -7.39 -5.42
C CYS A 23 -1.18 -8.42 -5.04
N VAL A 24 -2.06 -8.77 -5.97
CA VAL A 24 -3.08 -9.80 -5.79
C VAL A 24 -2.43 -11.16 -5.52
N VAL A 25 -1.44 -11.55 -6.31
CA VAL A 25 -0.67 -12.80 -6.10
C VAL A 25 0.01 -12.79 -4.73
N PHE A 26 0.62 -11.68 -4.32
CA PHE A 26 1.21 -11.58 -2.98
C PHE A 26 0.17 -11.72 -1.87
N ARG A 27 -1.04 -11.15 -2.01
CA ARG A 27 -2.11 -11.35 -1.01
C ARG A 27 -2.45 -12.83 -0.84
N TYR A 28 -2.46 -13.60 -1.93
CA TYR A 28 -2.73 -15.03 -1.87
C TYR A 28 -1.56 -15.85 -1.36
N ALA A 29 -0.35 -15.58 -1.85
CA ALA A 29 0.86 -16.30 -1.42
C ALA A 29 1.10 -16.15 0.09
N PHE A 30 0.76 -14.99 0.65
CA PHE A 30 0.87 -14.70 2.07
C PHE A 30 -0.46 -14.86 2.84
N ALA A 31 -1.51 -15.43 2.24
CA ALA A 31 -2.81 -15.59 2.90
C ALA A 31 -2.75 -16.55 4.11
N THR A 32 -1.81 -17.49 4.09
CA THR A 32 -1.57 -18.44 5.20
C THR A 32 -0.92 -17.79 6.42
N LEU A 33 -0.26 -16.64 6.23
CA LEU A 33 0.38 -15.90 7.30
C LEU A 33 -0.57 -14.82 7.84
N PRO A 34 -0.73 -14.70 9.17
CA PRO A 34 -1.66 -13.75 9.77
C PRO A 34 -1.21 -12.30 9.51
N ASN A 35 -1.86 -11.64 8.55
CA ASN A 35 -1.68 -10.22 8.20
C ASN A 35 -0.25 -9.77 7.83
N ILE A 36 0.65 -10.72 7.55
CA ILE A 36 2.01 -10.44 7.06
C ILE A 36 1.94 -10.33 5.54
N GLN A 37 1.71 -9.14 5.00
CA GLN A 37 1.60 -8.95 3.56
C GLN A 37 2.49 -7.79 3.07
N PRO A 38 3.25 -7.99 1.98
CA PRO A 38 4.11 -6.93 1.42
C PRO A 38 3.34 -5.84 0.65
N ILE A 39 2.01 -5.96 0.50
CA ILE A 39 1.21 -5.09 -0.37
C ILE A 39 1.27 -3.61 0.02
N THR A 40 1.27 -3.29 1.32
CA THR A 40 1.28 -1.91 1.80
C THR A 40 2.59 -1.24 1.42
N ALA A 41 3.71 -1.96 1.57
CA ALA A 41 5.01 -1.46 1.11
C ALA A 41 5.00 -1.17 -0.39
N ILE A 42 4.40 -2.04 -1.22
CA ILE A 42 4.28 -1.82 -2.66
C ILE A 42 3.48 -0.55 -2.94
N PHE A 43 2.32 -0.36 -2.32
CA PHE A 43 1.48 0.83 -2.55
C PHE A 43 2.21 2.13 -2.16
N LEU A 44 2.93 2.15 -1.04
CA LEU A 44 3.70 3.31 -0.59
C LEU A 44 4.85 3.63 -1.56
N ILE A 45 5.55 2.62 -2.07
CA ILE A 45 6.64 2.79 -3.03
C ILE A 45 6.11 3.27 -4.39
N VAL A 46 5.05 2.65 -4.90
CA VAL A 46 4.39 3.04 -6.16
C VAL A 46 3.87 4.47 -6.07
N SER A 47 3.32 4.88 -4.93
CA SER A 47 2.89 6.27 -4.68
C SER A 47 4.05 7.26 -4.80
N ILE A 48 5.28 6.86 -4.44
CA ILE A 48 6.47 7.68 -4.60
C ILE A 48 6.91 7.75 -6.08
N ILE A 49 6.99 6.60 -6.75
CA ILE A 49 7.56 6.44 -8.09
C ILE A 49 6.60 6.95 -9.19
N PHE A 50 5.37 6.46 -9.21
CA PHE A 50 4.39 6.71 -10.27
C PHE A 50 3.34 7.77 -9.88
N GLY A 51 3.29 8.14 -8.60
CA GLY A 51 2.40 9.17 -8.08
C GLY A 51 1.11 8.62 -7.45
N ILE A 52 0.37 9.50 -6.79
CA ILE A 52 -0.79 9.13 -5.97
C ILE A 52 -1.92 8.51 -6.80
N GLY A 53 -2.24 9.07 -7.98
CA GLY A 53 -3.32 8.59 -8.83
C GLY A 53 -3.12 7.15 -9.29
N ASP A 54 -1.91 6.80 -9.73
CA ASP A 54 -1.58 5.43 -10.14
C ASP A 54 -1.62 4.48 -8.94
N SER A 55 -1.10 4.89 -7.79
CA SER A 55 -1.12 4.07 -6.58
C SER A 55 -2.53 3.79 -6.05
N LEU A 56 -3.44 4.77 -6.11
CA LEU A 56 -4.83 4.60 -5.71
C LEU A 56 -5.56 3.63 -6.64
N LEU A 57 -5.31 3.71 -7.95
CA LEU A 57 -5.89 2.76 -8.91
C LEU A 57 -5.37 1.34 -8.68
N ILE A 58 -4.06 1.17 -8.52
CA ILE A 58 -3.45 -0.15 -8.24
C ILE A 58 -4.01 -0.74 -6.95
N MET A 59 -4.07 0.07 -5.89
CA MET A 59 -4.64 -0.31 -4.61
C MET A 59 -6.11 -0.72 -4.74
N ALA A 60 -6.96 0.11 -5.37
CA ALA A 60 -8.39 -0.17 -5.51
C ALA A 60 -8.64 -1.46 -6.30
N VAL A 61 -7.94 -1.65 -7.43
CA VAL A 61 -8.04 -2.88 -8.23
C VAL A 61 -7.56 -4.08 -7.43
N THR A 62 -6.45 -3.97 -6.71
CA THR A 62 -5.91 -5.05 -5.87
C THR A 62 -6.92 -5.47 -4.79
N MET A 63 -7.49 -4.51 -4.07
CA MET A 63 -8.43 -4.81 -2.98
C MET A 63 -9.72 -5.42 -3.54
N LEU A 64 -10.24 -4.90 -4.65
CA LEU A 64 -11.45 -5.42 -5.27
C LEU A 64 -11.25 -6.84 -5.84
N VAL A 65 -10.20 -7.05 -6.64
CA VAL A 65 -9.92 -8.35 -7.27
C VAL A 65 -9.58 -9.40 -6.21
N SER A 66 -8.74 -9.04 -5.24
CA SER A 66 -8.35 -10.01 -4.21
C SER A 66 -9.54 -10.50 -3.37
N SER A 67 -10.52 -9.62 -3.15
CA SER A 67 -11.70 -9.90 -2.35
C SER A 67 -12.68 -10.86 -3.02
N PHE A 68 -12.67 -11.01 -4.35
CA PHE A 68 -13.50 -12.04 -4.98
C PHE A 68 -13.13 -13.46 -4.55
N LEU A 69 -11.86 -13.72 -4.23
CA LEU A 69 -11.40 -15.03 -3.76
C LEU A 69 -11.23 -15.11 -2.23
N LEU A 70 -10.85 -14.01 -1.56
CA LEU A 70 -10.69 -13.98 -0.09
C LEU A 70 -11.99 -13.72 0.67
N GLY A 71 -13.09 -13.47 -0.04
CA GLY A 71 -14.38 -13.11 0.54
C GLY A 71 -14.73 -11.65 0.22
N PHE A 72 -15.89 -11.47 -0.40
CA PHE A 72 -16.41 -10.17 -0.81
C PHE A 72 -17.45 -9.66 0.18
N GLY A 73 -17.36 -8.39 0.57
CA GLY A 73 -18.32 -7.79 1.49
C GLY A 73 -18.08 -6.30 1.76
N PRO A 74 -18.85 -5.69 2.68
CA PRO A 74 -18.76 -4.25 2.97
C PRO A 74 -17.37 -3.81 3.44
N TRP A 75 -16.60 -4.73 4.03
CA TRP A 75 -15.24 -4.46 4.50
C TRP A 75 -14.28 -4.05 3.36
N VAL A 76 -14.54 -4.45 2.12
CA VAL A 76 -13.70 -4.09 0.96
C VAL A 76 -13.72 -2.59 0.72
N PHE A 77 -14.90 -1.97 0.89
CA PHE A 77 -15.04 -0.52 0.76
C PHE A 77 -14.22 0.22 1.83
N PHE A 78 -14.32 -0.22 3.09
CA PHE A 78 -13.54 0.35 4.17
C PHE A 78 -12.05 0.14 3.97
N GLN A 79 -11.63 -1.03 3.47
CA GLN A 79 -10.24 -1.29 3.14
C GLN A 79 -9.68 -0.32 2.09
N ILE A 80 -10.42 -0.09 1.00
CA ILE A 80 -10.05 0.88 -0.04
C ILE A 80 -9.96 2.29 0.55
N LEU A 81 -10.93 2.68 1.38
CA LEU A 81 -10.96 3.99 2.02
C LEU A 81 -9.78 4.19 2.99
N SER A 82 -9.53 3.22 3.87
CA SER A 82 -8.42 3.26 4.84
C SER A 82 -7.07 3.36 4.14
N PHE A 83 -6.84 2.56 3.10
CA PHE A 83 -5.60 2.64 2.34
C PHE A 83 -5.47 3.95 1.55
N ALA A 84 -6.57 4.51 1.03
CA ALA A 84 -6.54 5.80 0.37
C ALA A 84 -6.07 6.92 1.32
N VAL A 85 -6.58 6.94 2.55
CA VAL A 85 -6.14 7.89 3.59
C VAL A 85 -4.65 7.71 3.89
N VAL A 86 -4.21 6.47 4.10
CA VAL A 86 -2.80 6.15 4.38
C VAL A 86 -1.88 6.58 3.22
N LEU A 87 -2.26 6.35 1.97
CA LEU A 87 -1.48 6.76 0.81
C LEU A 87 -1.39 8.28 0.65
N CYS A 88 -2.48 8.99 0.94
CA CYS A 88 -2.48 10.45 0.96
C CYS A 88 -1.55 10.99 2.06
N LEU A 89 -1.66 10.48 3.29
CA LEU A 89 -0.78 10.87 4.39
C LEU A 89 0.69 10.59 4.08
N TRP A 90 0.99 9.42 3.51
CA TRP A 90 2.33 9.06 3.10
C TRP A 90 2.90 10.02 2.06
N ARG A 91 2.16 10.28 0.98
CA ARG A 91 2.64 11.08 -0.16
C ARG A 91 2.80 12.56 0.19
N PHE A 92 1.86 13.12 0.95
CA PHE A 92 1.81 14.56 1.20
C PHE A 92 2.53 14.99 2.47
N LEU A 93 2.61 14.12 3.49
CA LEU A 93 3.20 14.49 4.78
C LEU A 93 4.57 13.81 5.00
N LEU A 94 4.61 12.48 4.97
CA LEU A 94 5.79 11.74 5.41
C LEU A 94 6.94 11.72 4.40
N TYR A 95 6.63 11.53 3.11
CA TYR A 95 7.65 11.51 2.08
C TYR A 95 8.36 12.87 1.92
N PRO A 96 7.66 14.04 1.89
CA PRO A 96 8.31 15.34 1.88
C PRO A 96 9.16 15.62 3.12
N LEU A 97 8.68 15.20 4.31
CA LEU A 97 9.43 15.34 5.55
C LEU A 97 10.79 14.65 5.45
N THR A 98 10.82 13.45 4.87
CA THR A 98 12.05 12.68 4.67
C THR A 98 13.04 13.39 3.73
N LYS A 99 12.58 14.20 2.77
CA LYS A 99 13.45 15.00 1.89
C LYS A 99 14.01 16.24 2.57
N ILE A 100 13.27 16.85 3.51
CA ILE A 100 13.69 18.05 4.23
C ILE A 100 14.87 17.75 5.16
N LEU A 101 14.87 16.56 5.76
CA LEU A 101 15.85 16.13 6.75
C LEU A 101 17.27 15.85 6.20
N LYS A 102 17.50 15.91 4.87
CA LYS A 102 18.81 15.80 4.18
C LYS A 102 19.81 14.80 4.81
N PHE A 103 19.38 13.58 5.09
CA PHE A 103 20.26 12.53 5.61
C PHE A 103 21.04 11.82 4.49
N ASP A 104 22.07 11.05 4.88
CA ASP A 104 22.71 10.07 4.00
C ASP A 104 21.69 9.11 3.37
N LYS A 105 21.99 8.58 2.18
CA LYS A 105 21.10 7.67 1.44
C LYS A 105 20.63 6.47 2.29
N ILE A 106 21.52 5.87 3.07
CA ILE A 106 21.21 4.70 3.92
C ILE A 106 20.23 5.10 5.02
N LYS A 107 20.54 6.17 5.77
CA LYS A 107 19.69 6.69 6.86
C LYS A 107 18.31 7.13 6.36
N THR A 108 18.24 7.69 5.15
CA THR A 108 16.99 8.09 4.51
C THR A 108 16.09 6.88 4.21
N VAL A 109 16.65 5.78 3.70
CA VAL A 109 15.87 4.55 3.43
C VAL A 109 15.40 3.90 4.72
N THR A 110 16.25 3.86 5.75
CA THR A 110 15.85 3.35 7.09
C THR A 110 14.73 4.19 7.70
N LEU A 111 14.82 5.52 7.61
CA LEU A 111 13.76 6.41 8.07
C LEU A 111 12.44 6.18 7.31
N GLN A 112 12.50 6.03 5.98
CA GLN A 112 11.31 5.70 5.18
C GLN A 112 10.71 4.35 5.57
N ALA A 113 11.52 3.32 5.80
CA ALA A 113 11.04 2.01 6.24
C ALA A 113 10.35 2.09 7.61
N PHE A 114 10.92 2.84 8.55
CA PHE A 114 10.32 3.08 9.85
C PHE A 114 8.97 3.80 9.75
N LEU A 115 8.93 4.90 8.98
CA LEU A 115 7.71 5.66 8.72
C LEU A 115 6.64 4.83 7.98
N ALA A 116 7.05 3.94 7.07
CA ALA A 116 6.16 3.02 6.38
C ALA A 116 5.55 1.99 7.36
N GLY A 117 6.35 1.49 8.30
CA GLY A 117 5.86 0.64 9.40
C GLY A 117 4.82 1.37 10.27
N MET A 118 5.07 2.63 10.63
CA MET A 118 4.09 3.46 11.35
C MET A 118 2.77 3.63 10.58
N MET A 119 2.85 3.78 9.26
CA MET A 119 1.65 3.81 8.41
C MET A 119 0.86 2.50 8.43
N GLY A 120 1.52 1.35 8.61
CA GLY A 120 0.86 0.07 8.86
C GLY A 120 0.05 0.05 10.16
N ILE A 121 0.54 0.71 11.23
CA ILE A 121 -0.20 0.85 12.49
C ILE A 121 -1.41 1.79 12.30
N ILE A 122 -1.21 2.92 11.63
CA ILE A 122 -2.29 3.87 11.33
C ILE A 122 -3.39 3.18 10.51
N TYR A 123 -3.00 2.40 9.49
CA TYR A 123 -3.94 1.59 8.73
C TYR A 123 -4.76 0.66 9.62
N GLY A 124 -4.10 -0.10 10.51
CA GLY A 124 -4.74 -1.01 11.46
C GLY A 124 -5.77 -0.31 12.35
N LEU A 125 -5.39 0.82 12.93
CA LEU A 125 -6.31 1.60 13.79
C LEU A 125 -7.51 2.13 13.00
N VAL A 126 -7.31 2.62 11.78
CA VAL A 126 -8.39 3.13 10.94
C VAL A 126 -9.34 2.00 10.53
N ILE A 127 -8.82 0.86 10.09
CA ILE A 127 -9.67 -0.26 9.64
C ILE A 127 -10.44 -0.90 10.81
N ASP A 128 -9.81 -1.05 11.97
CA ASP A 128 -10.48 -1.54 13.18
C ASP A 128 -11.60 -0.60 13.63
N SER A 129 -11.39 0.71 13.50
CA SER A 129 -12.42 1.72 13.79
C SER A 129 -13.60 1.60 12.83
N CYS A 130 -13.33 1.40 11.54
CA CYS A 130 -14.36 1.16 10.54
C CYS A 130 -15.14 -0.14 10.80
N TYR A 131 -14.47 -1.21 11.24
CA TYR A 131 -15.13 -2.48 11.57
C TYR A 131 -15.95 -2.40 12.86
N ALA A 132 -15.45 -1.73 13.91
CA ALA A 132 -16.21 -1.48 15.12
C ALA A 132 -17.52 -0.75 14.82
N PHE A 133 -17.47 0.26 13.94
CA PHE A 133 -18.65 0.97 13.46
C PHE A 133 -19.58 0.08 12.65
N LEU A 134 -19.05 -0.69 11.69
CA LEU A 134 -19.84 -1.56 10.82
C LEU A 134 -20.61 -2.63 11.60
N TYR A 135 -20.00 -3.20 12.64
CA TYR A 135 -20.59 -4.28 13.44
C TYR A 135 -21.25 -3.80 14.74
N ASN A 136 -21.37 -2.49 14.96
CA ASN A 136 -21.93 -1.89 16.18
C ASN A 136 -21.33 -2.46 17.48
N MET A 137 -20.00 -2.65 17.50
CA MET A 137 -19.28 -3.16 18.66
C MET A 137 -18.44 -2.06 19.31
N PRO A 138 -18.09 -2.21 20.61
CA PRO A 138 -17.22 -1.25 21.27
C PRO A 138 -15.84 -1.20 20.61
N TRP A 139 -15.37 0.02 20.31
CA TRP A 139 -14.12 0.27 19.58
C TRP A 139 -12.91 -0.45 20.15
N TRP A 140 -12.74 -0.43 21.48
CA TRP A 140 -11.63 -1.08 22.17
C TRP A 140 -11.56 -2.60 21.92
N SER A 141 -12.70 -3.25 21.69
CA SER A 141 -12.75 -4.70 21.48
C SER A 141 -12.07 -5.08 20.15
N TYR A 142 -12.35 -4.31 19.09
CA TYR A 142 -11.72 -4.52 17.79
C TYR A 142 -10.23 -4.16 17.81
N VAL A 143 -9.86 -3.04 18.43
CA VAL A 143 -8.46 -2.62 18.53
C VAL A 143 -7.61 -3.63 19.32
N LEU A 144 -8.13 -4.16 20.43
CA LEU A 144 -7.42 -5.16 21.23
C LEU A 144 -7.31 -6.50 20.51
N ALA A 145 -8.39 -6.95 19.84
CA ALA A 145 -8.38 -8.19 19.07
C ALA A 145 -7.49 -8.10 17.82
N GLY A 146 -7.47 -6.93 17.16
CA GLY A 146 -6.68 -6.63 15.97
C GLY A 146 -5.22 -6.28 16.25
N ALA A 147 -4.86 -5.94 17.49
CA ALA A 147 -3.53 -5.42 17.84
C ALA A 147 -2.37 -6.32 17.37
N SER A 148 -2.47 -7.63 17.59
CA SER A 148 -1.43 -8.59 17.17
C SER A 148 -1.29 -8.65 15.65
N PHE A 149 -2.40 -8.66 14.93
CA PHE A 149 -2.44 -8.65 13.46
C PHE A 149 -1.93 -7.33 12.88
N ASN A 150 -2.30 -6.20 13.49
CA ASN A 150 -1.84 -4.88 13.07
C ASN A 150 -0.34 -4.71 13.32
N LEU A 151 0.18 -5.24 14.43
CA LEU A 151 1.61 -5.25 14.69
C LEU A 151 2.36 -6.12 13.67
N ALA A 152 1.83 -7.31 13.34
CA ALA A 152 2.38 -8.16 12.29
C ALA A 152 2.41 -7.44 10.93
N HIS A 153 1.34 -6.71 10.59
CA HIS A 153 1.24 -5.91 9.37
C HIS A 153 2.25 -4.74 9.33
N ALA A 154 2.43 -4.04 10.45
CA ALA A 154 3.39 -2.96 10.57
C ALA A 154 4.84 -3.46 10.43
N LEU A 155 5.16 -4.57 11.10
CA LEU A 155 6.47 -5.22 11.03
C LEU A 155 6.76 -5.74 9.62
N SER A 156 5.79 -6.37 8.96
CA SER A 156 5.97 -6.82 7.57
C SER A 156 6.23 -5.64 6.64
N THR A 157 5.48 -4.55 6.78
CA THR A 157 5.67 -3.34 5.97
C THR A 157 7.07 -2.74 6.19
N LEU A 158 7.53 -2.69 7.44
CA LEU A 158 8.85 -2.18 7.80
C LEU A 158 9.98 -3.02 7.20
N LEU A 159 9.84 -4.35 7.18
CA LEU A 159 10.84 -5.26 6.62
C LEU A 159 10.83 -5.29 5.08
N PHE A 160 9.65 -5.30 4.46
CA PHE A 160 9.52 -5.41 3.01
C PHE A 160 9.80 -4.09 2.28
N TYR A 161 9.56 -2.93 2.91
CA TYR A 161 9.80 -1.63 2.27
C TYR A 161 11.23 -1.46 1.71
N PRO A 162 12.32 -1.64 2.50
CA PRO A 162 13.67 -1.48 1.99
C PRO A 162 14.07 -2.55 0.96
N LEU A 163 13.47 -3.75 1.04
CA LEU A 163 13.72 -4.84 0.08
C LEU A 163 13.07 -4.56 -1.28
N LEU A 164 11.84 -4.05 -1.28
CA LEU A 164 11.07 -3.80 -2.50
C LEU A 164 11.43 -2.47 -3.18
N LEU A 165 11.91 -1.48 -2.43
CA LEU A 165 12.29 -0.17 -2.97
C LEU A 165 13.29 -0.25 -4.15
N PRO A 166 14.43 -0.97 -4.07
CA PRO A 166 15.36 -1.07 -5.19
C PRO A 166 14.77 -1.84 -6.38
N ILE A 167 13.97 -2.89 -6.11
CA ILE A 167 13.35 -3.73 -7.13
C ILE A 167 12.34 -2.89 -7.94
N LEU A 168 11.45 -2.17 -7.27
CA LEU A 168 10.43 -1.34 -7.90
C LEU A 168 11.00 -0.11 -8.60
N ARG A 169 12.11 0.45 -8.11
CA ARG A 169 12.83 1.53 -8.81
C ARG A 169 13.37 1.09 -10.17
N ARG A 170 13.86 -0.15 -10.28
CA ARG A 170 14.38 -0.68 -11.55
C ARG A 170 13.32 -0.72 -12.66
N PHE A 171 12.05 -0.96 -12.31
CA PHE A 171 10.93 -0.90 -13.25
C PHE A 171 10.57 0.52 -13.71
N SER A 172 11.07 1.56 -13.03
CA SER A 172 10.92 2.95 -13.47
C SER A 172 12.09 3.43 -14.33
N ASP A 173 13.24 2.74 -14.28
CA ASP A 173 14.43 3.04 -15.08
C ASP A 173 14.41 2.35 -16.46
N GLU A 174 13.34 1.63 -16.81
CA GLU A 174 13.07 1.29 -18.20
C GLU A 174 12.71 2.55 -18.97
N LYS A 175 13.78 3.15 -19.50
CA LYS A 175 13.80 4.17 -20.54
C LYS A 175 12.78 3.81 -21.61
N VAL A 176 11.75 4.63 -21.75
CA VAL A 176 11.12 4.81 -23.06
C VAL A 176 12.20 5.43 -23.95
N VAL A 177 12.87 4.57 -24.70
CA VAL A 177 13.63 4.92 -25.90
C VAL A 177 12.67 5.52 -26.93
#